data_AF-A0A2A2ID50-F1
#
_entry.id   AF-A0A2A2ID50-F1
#
_cell.length_a   1.000
_cell.length_b   1.000
_cell.length_c   1.000
_cell.angle_alpha   90.00
_cell.angle_beta   90.00
_cell.angle_gamma   90.00
#
_symmetry.space_group_name_H-M   'P 1'
#
loop_
_entity.id
_entity.type
_entity.pdbx_description
1 polymer ?
#
loop_
_entity_poly.entity_id
_entity_poly.type
_entity_poly.pdbx_seq_one_letter_code
_entity_poly.pdbx_strand_id
1 'polypeptide(L)' 'MNNTYLDCLALFGVGGAHPGGLQLTKRILSQEDINEEKRVLDAGCGTGQTSAYIAETYPCHVTSLDYNKIMVDKARKRL' A
#
# COMPACT_ATOMS: atom_id res chain seq x y z
N MET A 1 -3.81 -25.92 10.16
CA MET A 1 -3.60 -24.98 9.05
C MET A 1 -2.20 -24.42 9.19
N ASN A 2 -1.30 -24.64 8.22
CA ASN A 2 -0.01 -23.97 8.17
C ASN A 2 -0.20 -22.64 7.42
N ASN A 3 -0.56 -21.58 8.16
CA ASN A 3 -0.58 -20.23 7.58
C ASN A 3 0.85 -19.75 7.39
N THR A 4 1.15 -19.20 6.21
CA THR A 4 2.42 -18.50 5.99
C THR A 4 2.42 -17.16 6.74
N TYR A 5 3.60 -16.53 6.84
CA TYR A 5 3.70 -15.18 7.38
C TYR A 5 2.76 -14.20 6.66
N LEU A 6 2.72 -14.24 5.32
CA LEU A 6 1.86 -13.36 4.52
C LEU A 6 0.38 -13.65 4.73
N ASP A 7 -0.01 -14.93 4.93
CA ASP A 7 -1.39 -15.28 5.25
C ASP A 7 -1.80 -14.70 6.60
N CYS A 8 -0.93 -14.79 7.62
CA CYS A 8 -1.19 -14.17 8.91
C CYS A 8 -1.35 -12.65 8.78
N LEU A 9 -0.45 -11.95 8.08
CA LEU A 9 -0.59 -10.51 7.85
C LEU A 9 -1.91 -10.17 7.16
N ALA A 10 -2.28 -10.95 6.14
CA ALA A 10 -3.49 -10.75 5.36
C ALA A 10 -4.74 -10.98 6.21
N LEU A 11 -4.78 -12.04 7.01
CA LEU A 11 -5.91 -12.35 7.90
C LEU A 11 -6.08 -11.29 8.99
N PHE A 12 -5.00 -10.91 9.69
CA PHE A 12 -5.04 -9.89 10.74
C PHE A 12 -5.20 -8.46 10.21
N GLY A 13 -4.97 -8.23 8.92
CA GLY A 13 -5.16 -6.91 8.31
C GLY A 13 -4.07 -5.91 8.70
N VAL A 14 -2.83 -6.38 8.78
CA VAL A 14 -1.69 -5.54 9.13
C VAL A 14 -1.50 -4.45 8.06
N GLY A 15 -1.50 -3.19 8.50
CA GLY A 15 -1.44 -2.00 7.65
C GLY A 15 -0.07 -1.78 7.00
N GLY A 16 1.00 -1.96 7.79
CA GLY A 16 2.37 -1.74 7.38
C GLY A 16 3.28 -2.77 8.02
N ALA A 17 3.62 -3.80 7.25
CA ALA A 17 4.57 -4.84 7.65
C ALA A 17 5.99 -4.60 7.10
N HIS A 18 6.13 -3.64 6.16
CA HIS A 18 7.43 -3.29 5.60
C HIS A 18 8.26 -2.46 6.59
N PRO A 19 9.61 -2.59 6.58
CA PRO A 19 10.48 -1.82 7.45
C PRO A 19 10.23 -0.31 7.36
N GLY A 20 10.32 0.37 8.51
CA GLY A 20 10.09 1.83 8.61
C GLY A 20 8.63 2.28 8.59
N GLY A 21 7.69 1.43 8.17
CA GLY A 21 6.26 1.70 8.16
C GLY A 21 5.87 2.98 7.41
N LEU A 22 4.66 3.48 7.67
CA LEU A 22 4.11 4.63 6.95
C LEU A 22 4.95 5.90 7.12
N GLN A 23 5.62 6.11 8.26
CA GLN A 23 6.42 7.32 8.47
C GLN A 23 7.62 7.40 7.53
N LEU A 24 8.29 6.27 7.30
CA LEU A 24 9.37 6.23 6.31
C LEU A 24 8.82 6.43 4.89
N THR A 25 7.68 5.82 4.56
CA THR A 25 6.99 6.03 3.28
C THR A 25 6.71 7.51 3.01
N LYS A 26 6.12 8.22 3.98
CA LYS A 26 5.86 9.67 3.88
C LYS A 26 7.13 10.47 3.62
N ARG A 27 8.20 10.16 4.37
CA ARG A 27 9.49 10.83 4.21
C ARG A 27 10.06 10.63 2.81
N ILE A 28 10.05 9.40 2.30
CA ILE A 28 10.57 9.09 0.95
C ILE A 28 9.73 9.81 -0.10
N LEU A 29 8.40 9.68 -0.07
CA LEU A 29 7.52 10.30 -1.07
C LEU A 29 7.57 11.83 -1.04
N SER A 30 7.84 12.45 0.11
CA SER A 30 8.00 13.91 0.20
C SER A 30 9.23 14.45 -0.54
N GLN A 31 10.15 13.58 -0.95
CA GLN A 31 11.36 13.93 -1.70
C GLN A 31 11.19 13.74 -3.21
N GLU A 32 10.06 13.17 -3.65
CA GLU A 32 9.75 12.88 -5.05
C GLU A 32 8.86 13.98 -5.66
N ASP A 33 9.03 14.23 -6.96
CA ASP A 33 8.13 15.10 -7.73
C ASP A 33 6.94 14.29 -8.28
N ILE A 34 5.89 14.19 -7.46
CA ILE A 34 4.65 13.50 -7.79
C ILE A 34 3.57 14.52 -8.11
N ASN A 35 3.13 14.51 -9.37
CA ASN A 35 2.11 15.41 -9.92
C ASN A 35 1.16 14.65 -10.86
N GLU A 36 0.21 15.35 -11.47
CA GLU A 36 -0.88 14.80 -12.28
C GLU A 36 -0.44 14.09 -13.55
N GLU A 37 0.77 14.37 -14.02
CA GLU A 37 1.35 13.70 -15.17
C GLU A 37 1.94 12.32 -14.79
N LYS A 38 2.14 12.06 -13.49
CA LYS A 38 2.73 10.82 -12.99
C LYS A 38 1.68 9.74 -12.75
N ARG A 39 2.14 8.50 -12.94
CA ARG A 39 1.41 7.28 -12.59
C ARG A 39 2.26 6.46 -11.63
N VAL A 40 1.71 6.12 -10.47
CA VAL A 40 2.42 5.39 -9.42
C VAL A 40 1.92 3.96 -9.35
N LEU A 41 2.84 3.00 -9.25
CA LEU A 41 2.54 1.60 -8.97
C LEU A 41 2.96 1.25 -7.54
N ASP A 42 2.00 0.88 -6.70
CA ASP A 42 2.25 0.29 -5.38
C ASP A 42 2.27 -1.24 -5.50
N ALA A 43 3.47 -1.81 -5.69
CA ALA A 43 3.68 -3.24 -5.91
C ALA A 43 3.88 -3.98 -4.58
N GLY A 44 3.01 -4.94 -4.27
CA GLY A 44 2.94 -5.55 -2.95
C GLY A 44 2.26 -4.62 -1.94
N CYS A 45 1.13 -4.03 -2.36
CA CYS A 45 0.46 -2.96 -1.61
C CYS A 45 -0.11 -3.40 -0.25
N GLY A 46 -0.13 -4.71 0.03
CA GLY A 46 -0.71 -5.27 1.25
C GLY A 46 -2.16 -4.81 1.42
N THR A 47 -2.52 -4.33 2.60
CA THR A 47 -3.86 -3.79 2.84
C THR A 47 -4.09 -2.38 2.29
N GLY A 48 -3.17 -1.84 1.47
CA GLY A 48 -3.33 -0.58 0.76
C GLY A 48 -3.07 0.69 1.58
N GLN A 49 -2.33 0.62 2.70
CA GLN A 49 -2.05 1.81 3.52
C GLN A 49 -1.26 2.87 2.74
N THR A 50 -0.22 2.46 2.02
CA THR A 50 0.59 3.35 1.16
C THR A 50 -0.23 3.87 -0.01
N SER A 51 -0.94 2.98 -0.72
CA SER A 51 -1.83 3.35 -1.83
C SER A 51 -2.84 4.45 -1.46
N ALA A 52 -3.54 4.29 -0.32
CA ALA A 52 -4.51 5.28 0.16
C ALA A 52 -3.83 6.61 0.49
N TYR A 53 -2.69 6.57 1.18
CA TYR A 53 -1.92 7.78 1.46
C TYR A 53 -1.51 8.51 0.18
N ILE A 54 -1.05 7.79 -0.85
CA ILE A 54 -0.66 8.39 -2.13
C ILE A 54 -1.87 9.05 -2.81
N ALA A 55 -2.99 8.33 -2.88
CA ALA A 55 -4.22 8.82 -3.51
C ALA A 55 -4.79 10.07 -2.81
N GLU A 56 -4.69 10.15 -1.48
CA GLU A 56 -5.18 11.29 -0.70
C GLU A 56 -4.24 12.50 -0.74
N THR A 57 -2.93 12.28 -0.90
CA THR A 57 -1.91 13.32 -0.69
C THR A 57 -1.40 13.93 -2.00
N TYR A 58 -1.26 13.12 -3.04
CA TYR A 58 -0.63 13.55 -4.28
C TYR A 58 -1.65 13.57 -5.42
N PRO A 59 -1.64 14.59 -6.28
CA PRO A 59 -2.54 14.66 -7.41
C PRO A 59 -2.04 13.71 -8.51
N CYS A 60 -2.09 12.40 -8.32
CA CYS A 60 -1.59 11.43 -9.31
C CYS A 60 -2.50 10.20 -9.40
N HIS A 61 -2.34 9.42 -10.46
CA HIS A 61 -3.02 8.13 -10.57
C HIS A 61 -2.19 7.03 -9.91
N VAL A 62 -2.74 6.38 -8.88
CA VAL A 62 -2.12 5.21 -8.24
C VAL A 62 -2.80 3.92 -8.69
N THR A 63 -2.00 2.94 -9.10
CA THR A 63 -2.40 1.55 -9.31
C THR A 63 -1.75 0.69 -8.25
N SER A 64 -2.51 -0.24 -7.68
CA SER A 64 -2.04 -1.07 -6.58
C SER A 64 -2.26 -2.54 -6.88
N LEU A 65 -1.29 -3.38 -6.55
CA LEU A 65 -1.41 -4.83 -6.70
C LEU A 65 -0.75 -5.56 -5.54
N ASP A 66 -1.33 -6.71 -5.21
CA ASP A 66 -0.74 -7.66 -4.27
C ASP A 66 -1.07 -9.07 -4.75
N TYR A 67 -0.19 -10.02 -4.45
CA TYR A 67 -0.41 -11.42 -4.79
C TYR A 67 -1.53 -12.03 -3.93
N ASN A 68 -1.68 -11.59 -2.68
CA ASN A 68 -2.66 -12.13 -1.76
C ASN A 68 -4.04 -11.49 -1.99
N LYS A 69 -5.03 -12.31 -2.38
CA LYS A 69 -6.39 -11.83 -2.64
C LYS A 69 -7.05 -11.14 -1.43
N ILE A 70 -6.80 -11.61 -0.20
CA ILE A 70 -7.36 -10.98 1.01
C ILE A 70 -6.76 -9.58 1.21
N MET A 71 -5.47 -9.40 0.90
CA MET A 71 -4.81 -8.09 0.92
C MET A 71 -5.49 -7.13 -0.08
N VAL A 72 -5.67 -7.56 -1.33
CA VAL A 72 -6.35 -6.75 -2.37
C VAL A 72 -7.78 -6.41 -1.97
N ASP A 73 -8.54 -7.38 -1.44
CA ASP A 73 -9.93 -7.15 -1.01
C ASP A 73 -10.00 -6.18 0.19
N LYS A 74 -8.98 -6.14 1.05
CA LYS A 74 -8.86 -5.14 2.13
C LYS A 74 -8.45 -3.77 1.60
N ALA A 75 -7.48 -3.72 0.69
CA ALA A 75 -7.03 -2.48 0.04
C ALA A 75 -8.19 -1.76 -0.67
N ARG A 76 -9.05 -2.51 -1.39
CA ARG A 76 -10.25 -1.97 -2.05
C ARG A 76 -11.28 -1.34 -1.09
N LYS A 77 -11.28 -1.71 0.19
CA LYS A 77 -12.21 -1.16 1.19
C LYS A 77 -11.67 0.09 1.89
N ARG A 78 -10.39 0.42 1.65
CA ARG A 78 -9.71 1.57 2.26
C ARG A 78 -9.78 2.81 1.37
N LEU A 79 -9.96 2.62 0.06
CA LEU A 79 -10.27 3.64 -0.94
C LEU A 79 -11.79 3.83 -1.03
#